data_AF-A0A9D5GJI7-F1
#
_entry.id   AF-A0A9D5GJI7-F1
#
_cell.length_a   1.000
_cell.length_b   1.000
_cell.length_c   1.000
_cell.angle_alpha   90.00
_cell.angle_beta   90.00
_cell.angle_gamma   90.00
#
_symmetry.space_group_name_H-M   'P 1'
#
loop_
_entity.id
_entity.type
_entity.pdbx_description
1 polymer ?
#
loop_
_entity_poly.entity_id
_entity_poly.type
_entity_poly.pdbx_seq_one_letter_code
_entity_poly.pdbx_strand_id
1 'polypeptide(L)'
;MRRWRPDESTVVRRGLLGRVALAVEPALISLCFAFFCLWLDRHGIRVIDEGGVRERVDERILALIFLPGAIGFALYAVSLLVGPVRALRETFGPIFVVDGYLRTRGRDDYSDRGCTGYVAVLLDDKRVACEWTTRGEGDLPFVVQPALLEFSEYGGIHTVDGQSTQVLPQNFPAFGVGAKAPPSPSDRRL
;
A
#
# COMPACT_ATOMS: atom_id res chain seq x y z
N MET A 1 -4.02 20.07 -16.44
CA MET A 1 -3.13 19.09 -15.75
C MET A 1 -1.96 19.83 -15.13
N ARG A 2 -1.52 19.43 -13.94
CA ARG A 2 -0.44 20.07 -13.18
C ARG A 2 0.57 19.02 -12.71
N ARG A 3 1.84 19.42 -12.57
CA ARG A 3 2.89 18.58 -11.95
C ARG A 3 2.77 18.59 -10.42
N TRP A 4 3.14 17.47 -9.81
CA TRP A 4 3.28 17.34 -8.35
C TRP A 4 4.15 18.44 -7.76
N ARG A 5 3.73 19.01 -6.62
CA ARG A 5 4.59 19.87 -5.79
C ARG A 5 5.63 19.00 -5.05
N PRO A 6 6.80 19.57 -4.73
CA PRO A 6 7.81 18.88 -3.91
C PRO A 6 7.24 18.35 -2.59
N ASP A 7 6.38 19.13 -1.94
CA ASP A 7 5.79 18.79 -0.64
C ASP A 7 4.85 17.56 -0.74
N GLU A 8 4.01 17.53 -1.78
CA GLU A 8 3.10 16.41 -2.08
C GLU A 8 3.89 15.12 -2.35
N SER A 9 4.98 15.21 -3.12
CA SER A 9 5.83 14.06 -3.43
C SER A 9 6.60 13.52 -2.21
N THR A 10 6.88 14.38 -1.23
CA THR A 10 7.63 14.03 -0.02
C THR A 10 6.78 13.14 0.90
N VAL A 11 5.48 13.40 0.99
CA VAL A 11 4.52 12.57 1.73
C VAL A 11 4.50 11.14 1.20
N VAL A 12 4.43 10.99 -0.12
CA VAL A 12 4.44 9.67 -0.77
C VAL A 12 5.76 8.94 -0.54
N ARG A 13 6.89 9.65 -0.66
CA ARG A 13 8.22 9.08 -0.38
C ARG A 13 8.38 8.62 1.08
N ARG A 14 7.88 9.40 2.04
CA ARG A 14 7.88 9.03 3.47
C ARG A 14 7.02 7.80 3.74
N GLY A 15 5.82 7.75 3.15
CA GLY A 15 4.96 6.57 3.21
C GLY A 15 5.60 5.31 2.61
N LEU A 16 6.33 5.47 1.49
CA LEU A 16 7.12 4.40 0.89
C LEU A 16 8.21 3.93 1.85
N LEU A 17 9.00 4.84 2.43
CA LEU A 17 10.08 4.50 3.37
C LEU A 17 9.54 3.74 4.59
N GLY A 18 8.41 4.17 5.16
CA GLY A 18 7.76 3.47 6.27
C GLY A 18 7.36 2.04 5.92
N ARG A 19 6.76 1.81 4.74
CA ARG A 19 6.38 0.45 4.31
C ARG A 19 7.57 -0.40 3.88
N VAL A 20 8.63 0.21 3.33
CA VAL A 20 9.90 -0.49 3.04
C VAL A 20 10.53 -0.96 4.34
N ALA A 21 10.56 -0.12 5.38
CA ALA A 21 11.08 -0.52 6.70
C ALA A 21 10.33 -1.74 7.26
N LEU A 22 9.01 -1.81 7.11
CA LEU A 22 8.22 -2.99 7.49
C LEU A 22 8.51 -4.24 6.64
N ALA A 23 8.93 -4.05 5.38
CA ALA A 23 9.30 -5.16 4.50
C ALA A 23 10.73 -5.67 4.72
N VAL A 24 11.60 -4.89 5.38
CA VAL A 24 12.99 -5.30 5.68
C VAL A 24 13.02 -6.54 6.56
N GLU A 25 12.20 -6.57 7.61
CA GLU A 25 12.15 -7.70 8.56
C GLU A 25 11.84 -9.04 7.87
N PRO A 26 10.73 -9.22 7.12
CA PRO A 26 10.46 -10.47 6.43
C PRO A 26 11.46 -10.76 5.31
N ALA A 27 12.05 -9.74 4.68
CA ALA A 27 13.10 -9.93 3.69
C ALA A 27 14.38 -10.52 4.30
N LEU A 28 14.80 -10.04 5.47
CA LEU A 28 15.95 -10.58 6.21
C LEU A 28 15.69 -12.02 6.67
N ILE A 29 14.49 -12.31 7.18
CA ILE A 29 14.11 -13.68 7.56
C ILE A 29 14.16 -14.60 6.34
N SER A 30 13.61 -14.19 5.20
CA SER A 30 13.67 -14.95 3.95
C SER A 30 15.12 -15.21 3.50
N LEU A 31 15.98 -14.19 3.57
CA LEU A 31 17.41 -14.33 3.25
C LEU A 31 18.13 -15.30 4.18
N CYS A 32 17.87 -15.25 5.49
CA CYS A 32 18.41 -16.21 6.44
C CYS A 32 17.98 -17.65 6.12
N PHE A 33 16.69 -17.87 5.85
CA PHE A 33 16.17 -19.19 5.50
C PHE A 33 16.76 -19.71 4.18
N ALA A 34 16.88 -18.84 3.17
CA ALA A 34 17.52 -19.17 1.90
C ALA A 34 19.00 -19.50 2.09
N PHE A 35 19.71 -18.72 2.92
CA PHE A 35 21.10 -18.98 3.27
C PHE A 35 21.27 -20.34 3.95
N PHE A 36 20.46 -20.66 4.97
CA PHE A 36 20.51 -21.97 5.63
C PHE A 36 20.18 -23.11 4.67
N CYS A 37 19.20 -22.94 3.79
CA CYS A 37 18.84 -23.94 2.78
C CYS A 37 20.02 -24.23 1.84
N LEU A 38 20.67 -23.19 1.30
CA LEU A 38 21.82 -23.34 0.40
C LEU A 38 23.07 -23.85 1.11
N TRP A 39 23.28 -23.43 2.36
CA TRP A 39 24.41 -23.87 3.17
C TRP A 39 24.29 -25.36 3.53
N LEU A 40 23.10 -25.81 3.95
CA LEU A 40 22.82 -27.22 4.24
C LEU A 40 22.95 -28.08 2.98
N ASP A 41 22.43 -27.63 1.84
CA ASP A 41 22.56 -28.37 0.57
C ASP A 41 24.02 -28.55 0.12
N ARG A 42 24.85 -27.51 0.30
CA ARG A 42 26.26 -27.54 -0.14
C ARG A 42 27.23 -28.19 0.82
N HIS A 43 27.11 -27.91 2.12
CA HIS A 43 28.12 -28.31 3.10
C HIS A 43 27.77 -29.61 3.82
N GLY A 44 26.46 -29.90 3.98
CA GLY A 44 25.98 -30.97 4.85
C GLY A 44 26.48 -30.84 6.30
N ILE A 45 25.89 -31.58 7.23
CA ILE A 45 26.33 -31.65 8.61
C ILE A 45 27.20 -32.89 8.75
N ARG A 46 28.52 -32.71 8.78
CA ARG A 46 29.44 -33.83 9.04
C ARG A 46 29.40 -34.16 10.53
N VAL A 47 28.56 -35.11 10.91
CA VAL A 47 28.63 -35.72 12.24
C VAL A 47 29.88 -36.59 12.29
N ILE A 48 30.81 -36.26 13.18
CA ILE A 48 32.02 -37.04 13.42
C ILE A 48 31.67 -38.03 14.53
N ASP A 49 31.40 -39.28 14.16
CA ASP A 49 31.28 -40.36 15.13
C ASP A 49 32.67 -40.83 15.57
N GLU A 50 32.81 -41.18 16.86
CA GLU A 50 34.08 -41.60 17.49
C GLU A 50 34.73 -42.84 16.82
N GLY A 51 34.03 -43.51 15.88
CA GLY A 51 34.49 -44.71 15.16
C GLY A 51 34.85 -44.52 13.68
N GLY A 52 34.83 -43.30 13.12
CA GLY A 52 35.36 -43.03 11.76
C GLY A 52 34.45 -43.41 10.58
N VAL A 53 33.20 -43.85 10.83
CA VAL A 53 32.20 -44.03 9.77
C VAL A 53 31.44 -42.72 9.58
N ARG A 54 31.64 -42.06 8.44
CA ARG A 54 30.85 -40.88 8.04
C ARG A 54 29.49 -41.35 7.52
N GLU A 55 28.50 -41.48 8.39
CA GLU A 55 27.13 -41.59 7.94
C GLU A 55 26.68 -40.20 7.46
N ARG A 56 26.45 -40.06 6.15
CA ARG A 56 25.95 -38.83 5.56
C ARG A 56 24.44 -38.84 5.75
N VAL A 57 23.95 -38.26 6.83
CA VAL A 57 22.51 -38.07 7.01
C VAL A 57 22.01 -37.26 5.82
N ASP A 58 20.93 -37.71 5.16
CA ASP A 58 20.39 -37.02 3.98
C ASP A 58 19.66 -35.74 4.41
N GLU A 59 20.45 -34.72 4.74
CA GLU A 59 20.02 -33.44 5.30
C GLU A 59 19.27 -32.57 4.28
N ARG A 60 19.15 -33.05 3.04
CA ARG A 60 18.27 -32.48 2.02
C ARG A 60 16.83 -32.39 2.51
N ILE A 61 16.40 -33.30 3.38
CA ILE A 61 15.08 -33.26 4.02
C ILE A 61 14.94 -32.00 4.89
N LEU A 62 15.99 -31.61 5.61
CA LEU A 62 15.97 -30.41 6.45
C LEU A 62 15.98 -29.13 5.60
N ALA A 63 16.77 -29.11 4.52
CA ALA A 63 16.75 -28.02 3.54
C ALA A 63 15.35 -27.84 2.91
N LEU A 64 14.64 -28.94 2.64
CA LEU A 64 13.28 -28.92 2.11
C LEU A 64 12.26 -28.26 3.08
N ILE A 65 12.53 -28.26 4.38
CA ILE A 65 11.68 -27.59 5.39
C ILE A 65 11.93 -26.06 5.39
N PHE A 66 13.18 -25.62 5.18
CA PHE A 66 13.51 -24.19 5.15
C PHE A 66 13.05 -23.51 3.85
N LEU A 67 13.00 -24.24 2.73
CA LEU A 67 12.58 -23.71 1.44
C LEU A 67 11.18 -23.04 1.43
N PRO A 68 10.09 -23.69 1.92
CA PRO A 68 8.78 -23.05 1.96
C PRO A 68 8.75 -21.83 2.89
N GLY A 69 9.53 -21.83 3.97
CA GLY A 69 9.70 -20.66 4.84
C GLY A 69 10.33 -19.48 4.11
N ALA A 70 11.44 -19.72 3.39
CA ALA A 70 12.10 -18.69 2.57
C ALA A 70 11.13 -18.09 1.54
N ILE A 71 10.37 -18.93 0.85
CA ILE A 71 9.39 -18.52 -0.16
C ILE A 71 8.24 -17.73 0.48
N GLY A 72 7.69 -18.22 1.59
CA GLY A 72 6.58 -17.57 2.29
C GLY A 72 6.94 -16.16 2.75
N PHE A 73 8.09 -16.00 3.40
CA PHE A 73 8.57 -14.68 3.83
C PHE A 73 8.95 -13.77 2.66
N ALA A 74 9.49 -14.32 1.56
CA ALA A 74 9.76 -13.55 0.35
C ALA A 74 8.46 -13.01 -0.26
N LEU A 75 7.45 -13.87 -0.43
CA LEU A 75 6.14 -13.48 -0.96
C LEU A 75 5.46 -12.45 -0.05
N TYR A 76 5.56 -12.62 1.26
CA TYR A 76 5.02 -11.66 2.21
C TYR A 76 5.72 -10.28 2.09
N ALA A 77 7.06 -10.26 2.06
CA ALA A 77 7.82 -9.02 1.86
C ALA A 77 7.45 -8.33 0.53
N VAL A 78 7.33 -9.10 -0.56
CA VAL A 78 6.87 -8.57 -1.86
C VAL A 78 5.46 -7.99 -1.75
N SER A 79 4.53 -8.69 -1.09
CA SER A 79 3.15 -8.25 -0.92
C SER A 79 3.04 -6.91 -0.19
N LEU A 80 3.90 -6.67 0.81
CA LEU A 80 3.98 -5.41 1.55
C LEU A 80 4.45 -4.23 0.67
N LEU A 81 5.26 -4.52 -0.36
CA LEU A 81 5.81 -3.53 -1.28
C LEU A 81 4.90 -3.21 -2.47
N VAL A 82 3.91 -4.06 -2.79
CA VAL A 82 2.99 -3.82 -3.92
C VAL A 82 2.25 -2.48 -3.79
N GLY A 83 1.68 -2.21 -2.62
CA GLY A 83 0.94 -0.96 -2.36
C GLY A 83 1.81 0.29 -2.50
N PRO A 84 2.97 0.35 -1.81
CA PRO A 84 3.92 1.47 -1.93
C PRO A 84 4.50 1.67 -3.33
N VAL A 85 4.82 0.61 -4.07
CA VAL A 85 5.34 0.72 -5.43
C VAL A 85 4.27 1.31 -6.37
N ARG A 86 3.00 0.91 -6.19
CA ARG A 86 1.87 1.56 -6.90
C ARG A 86 1.80 3.04 -6.56
N ALA A 87 1.80 3.40 -5.26
CA ALA A 87 1.79 4.80 -4.82
C ALA A 87 3.00 5.61 -5.37
N LEU A 88 4.20 5.02 -5.43
CA LEU A 88 5.35 5.68 -6.01
C LEU A 88 5.15 5.94 -7.51
N ARG A 89 4.63 4.96 -8.25
CA ARG A 89 4.29 5.11 -9.67
C ARG A 89 3.30 6.27 -9.89
N GLU A 90 2.39 6.49 -8.95
CA GLU A 90 1.39 7.57 -9.00
C GLU A 90 2.01 8.95 -8.83
N THR A 91 3.13 9.07 -8.11
CA THR A 91 3.88 10.33 -7.98
C THR A 91 4.47 10.80 -9.34
N PHE A 92 4.54 9.90 -10.31
CA PHE A 92 4.94 10.21 -11.69
C PHE A 92 3.74 10.49 -12.61
N GLY A 93 2.50 10.26 -12.15
CA GLY A 93 1.28 10.54 -12.89
C GLY A 93 0.87 12.01 -12.84
N PRO A 94 0.10 12.52 -13.82
CA PRO A 94 -0.39 13.90 -13.78
C PRO A 94 -1.49 14.09 -12.71
N ILE A 95 -1.53 15.28 -12.09
CA ILE A 95 -2.68 15.72 -11.30
C ILE A 95 -3.67 16.39 -12.24
N PHE A 96 -4.91 15.93 -12.22
CA PHE A 96 -6.01 16.45 -13.01
C PHE A 96 -6.71 17.55 -12.23
N VAL A 97 -7.04 18.64 -12.92
CA VAL A 97 -7.82 19.75 -12.40
C VAL A 97 -9.05 19.83 -13.28
N VAL A 98 -10.22 19.66 -12.69
CA VAL A 98 -11.50 19.62 -13.40
C VAL A 98 -12.48 20.55 -12.71
N ASP A 99 -13.11 21.40 -13.51
CA ASP A 99 -14.32 22.11 -13.12
C ASP A 99 -15.51 21.23 -13.50
N GLY A 100 -16.19 20.67 -12.50
CA GLY A 100 -17.18 19.62 -12.72
C GLY A 100 -18.03 19.39 -11.49
N TYR A 101 -18.34 18.13 -11.19
CA TYR A 101 -19.16 17.78 -10.03
C TYR A 101 -18.50 16.73 -9.15
N LEU A 102 -18.63 16.90 -7.84
CA LEU A 102 -18.36 15.88 -6.85
C LEU A 102 -19.64 15.08 -6.61
N ARG A 103 -19.57 13.76 -6.75
CA ARG A 103 -20.65 12.85 -6.39
C ARG A 103 -20.25 11.96 -5.24
N THR A 104 -21.09 11.87 -4.22
CA THR A 104 -21.04 10.82 -3.20
C THR A 104 -22.21 9.87 -3.39
N ARG A 105 -22.01 8.58 -3.12
CA ARG A 105 -23.08 7.57 -3.06
C ARG A 105 -22.80 6.57 -1.95
N GLY A 106 -23.86 6.04 -1.35
CA GLY A 106 -23.76 5.00 -0.35
C GLY A 106 -23.25 3.67 -0.91
N ARG A 107 -23.12 2.69 -0.02
CA ARG A 107 -22.72 1.34 -0.37
C ARG A 107 -23.76 0.68 -1.29
N ASP A 108 -23.28 -0.16 -2.21
CA ASP A 108 -24.10 -1.04 -3.04
C ASP A 108 -23.78 -2.53 -2.77
N ASP A 109 -24.49 -3.43 -3.44
CA ASP A 109 -24.29 -4.89 -3.30
C ASP A 109 -22.90 -5.36 -3.79
N TYR A 110 -22.19 -4.52 -4.56
CA TYR A 110 -20.87 -4.81 -5.13
C TYR A 110 -19.72 -4.19 -4.32
N SER A 111 -20.03 -3.53 -3.20
CA SER A 111 -19.03 -2.83 -2.42
C SER A 111 -18.16 -3.75 -1.59
N ASP A 112 -16.87 -3.39 -1.48
CA ASP A 112 -15.91 -4.07 -0.63
C ASP A 112 -16.36 -4.07 0.84
N ARG A 113 -15.99 -5.13 1.58
CA ARG A 113 -16.25 -5.20 3.02
C ARG A 113 -15.58 -4.04 3.76
N GLY A 114 -16.35 -3.33 4.57
CA GLY A 114 -15.89 -2.14 5.32
C GLY A 114 -15.88 -0.85 4.49
N CYS A 115 -16.46 -0.87 3.29
CA CYS A 115 -16.68 0.33 2.50
C CYS A 115 -17.96 1.06 2.97
N THR A 116 -17.89 2.39 3.04
CA THR A 116 -19.03 3.26 3.40
C THR A 116 -19.78 3.81 2.18
N GLY A 117 -19.24 3.57 0.99
CA GLY A 117 -19.75 4.10 -0.26
C GLY A 117 -18.64 4.56 -1.19
N TYR A 118 -19.00 5.44 -2.10
CA TYR A 118 -18.13 5.89 -3.17
C TYR A 118 -18.16 7.40 -3.30
N VAL A 119 -17.01 7.92 -3.71
CA VAL A 119 -16.83 9.31 -4.12
C VAL A 119 -16.35 9.32 -5.55
N ALA A 120 -16.97 10.11 -6.41
CA ALA A 120 -16.64 10.22 -7.82
C ALA A 120 -16.46 11.68 -8.23
N VAL A 121 -15.50 11.90 -9.13
CA VAL A 121 -15.39 13.15 -9.89
C VAL A 121 -16.15 12.96 -11.20
N LEU A 122 -17.08 13.87 -11.48
CA LEU A 122 -17.81 13.94 -12.72
C LEU A 122 -17.32 15.13 -13.56
N LEU A 123 -17.29 14.94 -14.87
CA LEU A 123 -17.08 16.02 -15.83
C LEU A 123 -18.31 16.93 -15.92
N ASP A 124 -18.19 18.03 -16.66
CA ASP A 124 -19.26 18.98 -16.97
C ASP A 124 -20.51 18.29 -17.57
N ASP A 125 -20.31 17.27 -18.40
CA ASP A 125 -21.35 16.44 -19.01
C ASP A 125 -21.89 15.33 -18.08
N LYS A 126 -21.51 15.34 -16.81
CA LYS A 126 -21.87 14.36 -15.77
C LYS A 126 -21.32 12.95 -15.99
N ARG A 127 -20.44 12.71 -16.95
CA ARG A 127 -19.72 11.42 -17.04
C ARG A 127 -18.73 11.28 -15.89
N VAL A 128 -18.57 10.06 -15.40
CA VAL A 128 -17.60 9.74 -14.34
C VAL A 128 -16.20 9.80 -14.91
N ALA A 129 -15.38 10.72 -14.41
CA ALA A 129 -13.95 10.77 -14.71
C ALA A 129 -13.20 9.70 -13.90
N CYS A 130 -13.46 9.64 -12.59
CA CYS A 130 -12.89 8.66 -11.67
C CYS A 130 -13.83 8.44 -10.47
N GLU A 131 -13.75 7.25 -9.86
CA GLU A 131 -14.52 6.87 -8.67
C GLU A 131 -13.64 6.08 -7.71
N TRP A 132 -13.78 6.34 -6.41
CA TRP A 132 -13.04 5.70 -5.33
C TRP A 132 -13.97 5.22 -4.23
N THR A 133 -13.64 4.05 -3.66
CA THR A 133 -14.28 3.53 -2.45
C THR A 133 -13.84 4.33 -1.22
N THR A 134 -14.77 4.66 -0.34
CA THR A 134 -14.47 5.29 0.95
C THR A 134 -14.54 4.30 2.10
N ARG A 135 -13.86 4.63 3.20
CA ARG A 135 -13.90 3.91 4.48
C ARG A 135 -14.26 4.90 5.58
N GLY A 136 -14.97 4.46 6.61
CA GLY A 136 -15.46 5.31 7.70
C GLY A 136 -16.63 4.66 8.45
N GLU A 137 -17.37 5.46 9.19
CA GLU A 137 -18.61 5.03 9.86
C GLU A 137 -19.86 5.52 9.10
N GLY A 138 -20.85 4.64 8.98
CA GLY A 138 -22.13 4.94 8.31
C GLY A 138 -22.08 4.90 6.78
N ASP A 139 -23.25 5.02 6.15
CA ASP A 139 -23.35 5.13 4.70
C ASP A 139 -23.20 6.59 4.26
N LEU A 140 -22.48 6.80 3.15
CA LEU A 140 -22.39 8.11 2.54
C LEU A 140 -23.74 8.53 1.94
N PRO A 141 -24.19 9.78 2.16
CA PRO A 141 -25.38 10.28 1.51
C PRO A 141 -25.16 10.40 0.00
N PHE A 142 -26.23 10.25 -0.77
CA PHE A 142 -26.18 10.55 -2.20
C PHE A 142 -26.23 12.06 -2.41
N VAL A 143 -25.10 12.66 -2.80
CA VAL A 143 -24.99 14.10 -3.03
C VAL A 143 -24.24 14.33 -4.34
N VAL A 144 -24.72 15.28 -5.14
CA VAL A 144 -24.01 15.78 -6.33
C VAL A 144 -23.91 17.29 -6.19
N GLN A 145 -22.69 17.82 -6.17
CA GLN A 145 -22.46 19.26 -6.04
C GLN A 145 -21.41 19.73 -7.05
N PRO A 146 -21.57 20.92 -7.65
CA PRO A 146 -20.53 21.51 -8.48
C PRO A 146 -19.32 21.84 -7.62
N ALA A 147 -18.12 21.56 -8.12
CA ALA A 147 -16.88 21.87 -7.43
C ALA A 147 -15.70 21.93 -8.39
N LEU A 148 -14.72 22.77 -8.08
CA LEU A 148 -13.39 22.72 -8.68
C LEU A 148 -12.57 21.65 -7.98
N LEU A 149 -12.18 20.61 -8.71
CA LEU A 149 -11.60 19.39 -8.15
C LEU A 149 -10.18 19.18 -8.65
N GLU A 150 -9.24 18.99 -7.73
CA GLU A 150 -7.91 18.46 -8.05
C GLU A 150 -7.83 17.01 -7.60
N PHE A 151 -7.50 16.10 -8.50
CA PHE A 151 -7.46 14.67 -8.19
C PHE A 151 -6.39 13.92 -8.98
N SER A 152 -6.13 12.70 -8.53
CA SER A 152 -5.32 11.70 -9.23
C SER A 152 -6.08 10.39 -9.26
N GLU A 153 -5.99 9.63 -10.36
CA GLU A 153 -6.78 8.39 -10.56
C GLU A 153 -6.64 7.39 -9.40
N TYR A 154 -5.49 7.37 -8.73
CA TYR A 154 -5.18 6.38 -7.69
C TYR A 154 -5.10 6.97 -6.28
N GLY A 155 -4.69 8.24 -6.17
CA GLY A 155 -4.55 8.95 -4.91
C GLY A 155 -5.81 9.71 -4.48
N GLY A 156 -6.94 9.58 -5.20
CA GLY A 156 -8.19 10.23 -4.84
C GLY A 156 -8.20 11.73 -5.13
N ILE A 157 -9.16 12.41 -4.52
CA ILE A 157 -9.35 13.87 -4.61
C ILE A 157 -8.46 14.55 -3.59
N HIS A 158 -7.61 15.46 -4.03
CA HIS A 158 -6.64 16.19 -3.20
C HIS A 158 -7.24 17.50 -2.69
N THR A 159 -7.98 18.22 -3.54
CA THR A 159 -8.66 19.46 -3.16
C THR A 159 -10.06 19.55 -3.76
N VAL A 160 -10.96 20.22 -3.03
CA VAL A 160 -12.33 20.57 -3.44
C VAL A 160 -12.48 22.07 -3.20
N ASP A 161 -12.75 22.85 -4.25
CA ASP A 161 -12.86 24.31 -4.19
C ASP A 161 -11.65 24.98 -3.52
N GLY A 162 -10.45 24.43 -3.78
CA GLY A 162 -9.19 24.88 -3.19
C GLY A 162 -8.94 24.45 -1.74
N GLN A 163 -9.91 23.79 -1.09
CA GLN A 163 -9.76 23.22 0.25
C GLN A 163 -9.18 21.80 0.17
N SER A 164 -8.15 21.52 0.98
CA SER A 164 -7.54 20.19 1.03
C SER A 164 -8.47 19.16 1.68
N THR A 165 -8.59 17.99 1.06
CA THR A 165 -9.33 16.84 1.60
C THR A 165 -8.51 16.03 2.61
N GLN A 166 -7.24 16.41 2.84
CA GLN A 166 -6.25 15.67 3.62
C GLN A 166 -5.94 14.25 3.13
N VAL A 167 -6.39 13.89 1.93
CA VAL A 167 -6.01 12.60 1.31
C VAL A 167 -4.49 12.53 1.09
N LEU A 168 -3.86 13.68 0.86
CA LEU A 168 -2.43 13.90 1.03
C LEU A 168 -2.20 14.85 2.22
N PRO A 169 -1.98 14.33 3.43
CA PRO A 169 -1.76 15.18 4.60
C PRO A 169 -0.46 15.96 4.44
N GLN A 170 -0.52 17.29 4.56
CA GLN A 170 0.63 18.18 4.41
C GLN A 170 1.74 17.91 5.45
N ASN A 171 1.36 17.35 6.61
CA ASN A 171 2.25 16.97 7.71
C ASN A 171 2.22 15.45 7.93
N PHE A 172 2.77 14.68 6.99
CA PHE A 172 2.86 13.23 7.16
C PHE A 172 4.13 12.82 7.93
N PRO A 173 4.02 11.95 8.95
CA PRO A 173 5.17 11.45 9.71
C PRO A 173 6.20 10.77 8.80
N ALA A 174 7.48 10.91 9.12
CA ALA A 174 8.59 10.39 8.30
C ALA A 174 8.53 8.87 8.04
N PHE A 175 7.87 8.11 8.93
CA PHE A 175 7.69 6.66 8.86
C PHE A 175 6.21 6.22 8.89
N GLY A 176 5.28 7.12 8.56
CA GLY A 176 3.85 6.80 8.60
C GLY A 176 3.47 5.73 7.56
N VAL A 177 2.62 4.79 7.94
CA VAL A 177 1.95 3.91 6.97
C VAL A 177 0.71 4.66 6.50
N GLY A 178 0.69 5.13 5.26
CA GLY A 178 -0.48 5.83 4.70
C GLY A 178 -1.72 4.95 4.85
N ALA A 179 -2.62 5.33 5.74
CA ALA A 179 -3.92 4.68 5.89
C ALA A 179 -4.82 5.22 4.78
N LYS A 180 -5.48 4.30 4.05
CA LYS A 180 -6.63 4.65 3.18
C LYS A 180 -7.85 4.96 4.05
N ALA A 181 -7.73 5.90 4.97
CA ALA A 181 -8.82 6.33 5.82
C ALA A 181 -8.92 7.86 5.69
N PRO A 182 -10.07 8.41 5.26
CA PRO A 182 -10.30 9.84 5.44
C PRO A 182 -10.22 10.19 6.94
N PRO A 183 -9.79 11.42 7.28
CA PRO A 183 -9.71 11.84 8.68
C PRO A 183 -11.07 11.69 9.36
N SER A 184 -11.03 11.26 10.61
CA SER A 184 -12.23 11.16 11.46
C SER A 184 -12.84 12.56 11.63
N PRO A 185 -14.17 12.71 11.75
CA PRO A 185 -14.79 13.97 12.15
C PRO A 185 -14.20 14.56 13.44
N SER A 186 -13.58 13.75 14.30
CA SER A 186 -12.87 14.19 15.50
C SER A 186 -11.60 15.01 15.22
N ASP A 187 -10.99 14.85 14.03
CA ASP A 187 -9.73 15.52 13.66
C ASP A 187 -9.95 16.93 13.08
N ARG A 188 -11.21 17.37 12.93
CA ARG A 188 -11.57 18.73 12.48
C ARG A 188 -11.63 19.78 13.59
N ARG A 189 -11.12 19.46 14.80
CA ARG A 189 -11.01 20.40 15.91
C ARG A 189 -9.55 20.76 16.18
N LEU A 190 -8.95 21.55 15.29
CA LEU A 190 -7.80 22.41 15.58
C LEU A 190 -7.95 23.71 14.79
#